data_AF-A0A454VYP5-F1
#
_entry.id   AF-A0A454VYP5-F1
#
_cell.length_a   1.000
_cell.length_b   1.000
_cell.length_c   1.000
_cell.angle_alpha   90.00
_cell.angle_beta   90.00
_cell.angle_gamma   90.00
#
_symmetry.space_group_name_H-M   'P 1'
#
loop_
_entity.id
_entity.type
_entity.pdbx_description
1 polymer ?
#
loop_
_entity_poly.entity_id
_entity_poly.type
_entity_poly.pdbx_seq_one_letter_code
_entity_poly.pdbx_strand_id
1 'polypeptide(L)' 'MTSPASPVNRLRPRRSCLAVPGSNPRFLEKAQGLAADQVFLDLEDACAPLAKPEARHTIVTF' A
#
# COMPACT_ATOMS: atom_id res chain seq x y z
N MET A 1 1.05 37.72 -1.91
CA MET A 1 1.02 37.18 -0.54
C MET A 1 -0.21 36.31 -0.40
N THR A 2 -0.08 35.01 -0.62
CA THR A 2 -1.12 34.01 -0.33
C THR A 2 -0.39 32.77 0.17
N SER A 3 -0.55 32.48 1.46
CA SER A 3 0.09 31.34 2.14
C SER A 3 -0.48 30.02 1.60
N PRO A 4 0.32 28.94 1.42
CA PRO A 4 -0.24 27.64 1.12
C PRO A 4 -0.99 27.15 2.36
N ALA A 5 -2.27 26.83 2.21
CA ALA A 5 -3.09 26.31 3.29
C ALA A 5 -2.41 25.08 3.92
N SER A 6 -2.27 25.07 5.26
CA SER A 6 -1.83 23.90 6.01
C SER A 6 -2.66 22.67 5.63
N PRO A 7 -2.06 21.49 5.44
CA PRO A 7 -2.82 20.30 5.07
C PRO A 7 -3.81 20.00 6.19
N VAL A 8 -5.10 20.12 5.89
CA VAL A 8 -6.17 19.63 6.76
C VAL A 8 -5.91 18.16 6.99
N ASN A 9 -5.62 17.78 8.24
CA ASN A 9 -5.53 16.39 8.65
C ASN A 9 -6.93 15.78 8.54
N ARG A 10 -7.32 15.35 7.33
CA ARG A 10 -8.58 14.66 7.11
C ARG A 10 -8.54 13.38 7.93
N LEU A 11 -9.49 13.24 8.85
CA LEU A 11 -9.67 12.02 9.62
C LEU A 11 -10.01 10.87 8.65
N ARG A 12 -8.99 10.10 8.26
CA ARG A 12 -9.16 8.87 7.48
C ARG A 12 -9.51 7.73 8.44
N PRO A 13 -10.56 6.93 8.17
CA PRO A 13 -10.82 5.71 8.93
C PRO A 13 -9.56 4.82 9.01
N ARG A 14 -9.33 4.20 10.17
CA ARG A 14 -8.19 3.32 10.45
C ARG A 14 -8.62 2.06 11.23
N ARG A 15 -9.83 1.56 10.96
CA ARG A 15 -10.41 0.42 11.68
C ARG A 15 -9.77 -0.90 11.25
N SER A 16 -9.27 -0.95 10.02
CA SER A 16 -8.58 -2.11 9.44
C SER A 16 -7.38 -1.67 8.59
N CYS A 17 -6.30 -2.46 8.65
CA CYS A 17 -5.11 -2.26 7.85
C CYS A 17 -4.67 -3.61 7.26
N LEU A 18 -4.84 -3.77 5.96
CA LEU A 18 -4.56 -5.01 5.23
C LEU A 18 -3.10 -5.04 4.78
N ALA A 19 -2.36 -6.03 5.29
CA ALA A 19 -1.01 -6.36 4.84
C ALA A 19 -1.06 -7.12 3.51
N VAL A 20 -0.35 -6.63 2.49
CA VAL A 20 -0.29 -7.29 1.18
C VAL A 20 1.17 -7.41 0.71
N PRO A 21 1.72 -8.62 0.52
CA PRO A 21 3.06 -8.78 -0.01
C PRO A 21 3.17 -8.23 -1.44
N GLY A 22 4.12 -7.33 -1.67
CA GLY A 22 4.37 -6.72 -2.99
C GLY A 22 4.81 -7.70 -4.08
N SER A 23 5.27 -8.90 -3.69
CA SER A 23 5.71 -9.95 -4.60
C SER A 23 4.58 -10.84 -5.13
N ASN A 24 3.30 -10.57 -4.80
CA ASN A 24 2.17 -11.42 -5.21
C ASN A 24 1.08 -10.61 -5.94
N PRO A 25 1.12 -10.55 -7.29
CA PRO A 25 0.16 -9.79 -8.10
C PRO A 25 -1.31 -10.15 -7.84
N ARG A 26 -1.61 -11.42 -7.59
CA ARG A 26 -2.98 -11.88 -7.30
C ARG A 26 -3.51 -11.27 -5.99
N PHE A 27 -2.65 -11.06 -5.00
CA PHE A 27 -3.06 -10.46 -3.73
C PHE A 27 -3.24 -8.95 -3.87
N LEU A 28 -2.40 -8.29 -4.68
CA LEU A 28 -2.55 -6.88 -5.03
C LEU A 28 -3.88 -6.62 -5.74
N GLU A 29 -4.23 -7.45 -6.73
CA GLU A 29 -5.50 -7.35 -7.47
C GLU A 29 -6.71 -7.47 -6.55
N LYS A 30 -6.69 -8.49 -5.68
CA LYS A 30 -7.78 -8.72 -4.73
C LYS A 30 -7.90 -7.57 -3.72
N ALA A 31 -6.78 -7.00 -3.27
CA ALA A 31 -6.77 -5.96 -2.24
C ALA A 31 -7.55 -4.69 -2.65
N GLN A 32 -7.56 -4.34 -3.94
CA GLN A 32 -8.30 -3.16 -4.45
C GLN A 32 -9.81 -3.24 -4.19
N GLY A 33 -10.38 -4.45 -4.15
CA GLY A 33 -11.82 -4.67 -3.98
C GLY A 33 -12.28 -4.99 -2.56
N LEU A 34 -11.36 -5.08 -1.59
CA LEU A 34 -11.70 -5.44 -0.21
C LEU A 34 -12.10 -4.22 0.62
N ALA A 35 -12.98 -4.43 1.60
CA ALA A 35 -13.46 -3.39 2.52
C ALA A 35 -12.43 -3.06 3.63
N ALA A 36 -11.16 -2.85 3.26
CA ALA A 36 -10.10 -2.41 4.16
C ALA A 36 -10.02 -0.88 4.16
N ASP A 37 -9.92 -0.27 5.34
CA ASP A 37 -9.72 1.18 5.44
C ASP A 37 -8.32 1.59 4.95
N GLN A 38 -7.36 0.69 5.10
CA GLN A 38 -5.97 0.86 4.68
C GLN A 38 -5.44 -0.43 4.07
N VAL A 39 -4.57 -0.26 3.09
CA VAL A 39 -3.77 -1.34 2.50
C VAL A 39 -2.33 -0.88 2.55
N PHE A 40 -1.44 -1.71 3.09
CA PHE A 40 0.00 -1.48 3.00
C PHE A 40 0.63 -2.58 2.14
N LEU A 41 1.45 -2.13 1.20
CA LEU A 41 2.15 -3.00 0.27
C LEU A 41 3.52 -3.29 0.86
N ASP A 42 3.72 -4.53 1.29
CA ASP A 42 4.88 -4.95 2.04
C ASP A 42 6.05 -5.30 1.12
N LEU A 43 7.23 -4.82 1.49
CA LEU A 43 8.53 -5.12 0.87
C LEU A 43 9.52 -5.69 1.90
N GLU A 44 9.09 -5.87 3.14
CA GLU A 44 9.90 -6.31 4.26
C GLU A 44 9.76 -7.82 4.47
N ASP A 45 8.97 -8.24 5.46
CA ASP A 45 8.98 -9.60 5.99
C ASP A 45 8.13 -10.56 5.16
N ALA A 46 7.08 -10.07 4.49
CA ALA A 46 6.27 -10.90 3.60
C ALA A 46 6.90 -11.10 2.21
N CYS A 47 8.08 -10.51 1.95
CA CYS A 47 8.81 -10.67 0.68
C CYS A 47 10.16 -11.38 0.89
N ALA A 48 10.34 -12.52 0.20
CA ALA A 48 11.63 -13.20 0.14
C ALA A 48 12.74 -12.23 -0.33
N PRO A 49 13.97 -12.30 0.20
CA PRO A 49 15.03 -11.33 -0.12
C PRO A 49 15.28 -11.14 -1.61
N LEU A 50 15.28 -12.23 -2.39
CA LEU A 50 15.47 -12.21 -3.84
C LEU A 50 14.27 -11.64 -4.62
N ALA A 51 13.08 -11.64 -4.02
CA ALA A 51 11.88 -11.10 -4.64
C ALA A 51 11.72 -9.58 -4.45
N LYS A 52 12.47 -8.96 -3.53
CA LYS A 52 12.32 -7.52 -3.19
C LYS A 52 12.50 -6.57 -4.38
N PRO A 53 13.48 -6.76 -5.30
CA PRO A 53 13.62 -5.89 -6.47
C PRO A 53 12.40 -5.95 -7.40
N GLU A 54 11.93 -7.16 -7.74
CA GLU A 54 10.75 -7.36 -8.59
C GLU A 54 9.46 -6.92 -7.91
N ALA A 55 9.33 -7.13 -6.59
CA ALA A 55 8.18 -6.66 -5.81
C ALA A 55 8.07 -5.14 -5.85
N ARG A 56 9.20 -4.41 -5.78
CA ARG A 56 9.20 -2.95 -5.92
C ARG A 56 8.73 -2.52 -7.31
N HIS A 57 9.18 -3.19 -8.37
CA HIS A 57 8.72 -2.90 -9.72
C HIS A 57 7.21 -3.16 -9.84
N THR A 58 6.77 -4.33 -9.38
CA THR A 58 5.37 -4.76 -9.37
C THR A 58 4.48 -3.71 -8.71
N ILE A 59 4.82 -3.27 -7.49
CA ILE A 59 4.05 -2.24 -6.75
C ILE A 59 3.87 -0.94 -7.55
N VAL A 60 4.89 -0.50 -8.29
CA VAL A 60 4.84 0.77 -9.04
C VAL A 60 4.08 0.62 -10.36
N THR A 61 4.04 -0.58 -10.92
CA THR A 61 3.34 -0.87 -12.18
C THR A 61 1.89 -1.33 -12.00
N PHE A 62 1.50 -1.67 -10.78
CA PHE A 62 0.16 -2.14 -10.43
C PHE A 62 -0.83 -0.98 -10.21
#